data_AF-A0A848LIT3-F1
#
_entry.id   AF-A0A848LIT3-F1
#
_cell.length_a   1.000
_cell.length_b   1.000
_cell.length_c   1.000
_cell.angle_alpha   90.00
_cell.angle_beta   90.00
_cell.angle_gamma   90.00
#
_symmetry.space_group_name_H-M   'P 1'
#
loop_
_entity.id
_entity.type
_entity.pdbx_description
1 polymer ?
#
loop_
_entity_poly.entity_id
_entity_poly.type
_entity_poly.pdbx_seq_one_letter_code
_entity_poly.pdbx_strand_id
1 'polypeptide(L)'
;MAIFDSLNVPTTSLSRRVEERRQSAQGTREKAAALAARRPHPEHLNNNDETNYPDRPFIGNYSKSLRHDSLGDPDPLSYGTLLRALHSRDPGDFEEILLAPNAKKLTNPQSGLAFELAGPDAQAVTQPPAPRFDSAQTAAEMGELYWMALARDVPFINYATEAATSGSIIARAIGSLSSEFPTFGGTAPVTAQNLFRGIYVGEQVGPYVSQFLLKGNIDPRQPDGQGRDAAEGFVAFGSRVIDQRQRTVKGFAELGAAADYLTTFSNWLAVQNGRDDRGQDQLDLTARRFIRNLRDGANFVHFDQVVDAWWNVAYYLFSEPRGNQSLGNASGTGRPLVDLEFSFNPGHPYDPPGTTGDSRTQVGFTTFGTVHLLQALLEVSGRAGRAVWWQKWGVHRRLRPEEFGGRVDNQLNNRRTYPIHASLTTSLSTGGLAPYFPERYGSYLLPQAYPEGAPTHPAYGAGHATISGACATLLKAFFDENQLIEAPVLPSADGLSLVAYTGPGALQLTVGGELNKLAGNIALFRDAAGVHWRSDYTESLPLGEAVAIGLLQEMSLTLNEDDAFFQLTKFDGTRIRIHDGRVQTVIE
;
A
#
# COMPACT_ATOMS: atom_id res chain seq x y z
N MET A 1 -15.33 34.09 27.85
CA MET A 1 -14.36 35.19 28.05
C MET A 1 -12.99 34.54 28.06
N ALA A 2 -12.25 34.63 26.94
CA ALA A 2 -10.97 33.92 26.79
C ALA A 2 -9.96 34.53 27.76
N ILE A 3 -9.26 33.67 28.49
CA ILE A 3 -8.21 34.06 29.42
C ILE A 3 -7.19 34.85 28.59
N PHE A 4 -7.05 36.15 28.85
CA PHE A 4 -6.23 37.15 28.16
C PHE A 4 -6.86 38.06 27.09
N ASP A 5 -8.06 38.57 27.32
CA ASP A 5 -8.40 39.93 26.89
C ASP A 5 -8.95 40.74 28.07
N SER A 6 -8.08 41.48 28.75
CA SER A 6 -8.51 42.46 29.74
C SER A 6 -8.24 43.88 29.23
N LEU A 7 -9.35 44.53 28.87
CA LEU A 7 -9.70 45.92 29.15
C LEU A 7 -8.87 47.02 28.46
N ASN A 8 -9.60 47.77 27.62
CA ASN A 8 -9.32 49.11 27.11
C ASN A 8 -8.19 49.26 26.09
N VAL A 9 -8.46 48.92 24.82
CA VAL A 9 -7.95 49.75 23.73
C VAL A 9 -9.00 49.86 22.61
N PRO A 10 -9.58 51.05 22.37
CA PRO A 10 -10.20 51.36 21.09
C PRO A 10 -9.08 51.79 20.11
N THR A 11 -8.50 50.84 19.38
CA THR A 11 -7.61 51.16 18.25
C THR A 11 -7.89 50.27 17.06
N THR A 12 -7.80 50.84 15.88
CA THR A 12 -7.82 50.19 14.57
C THR A 12 -6.63 49.23 14.33
N SER A 13 -5.79 48.99 15.33
CA SER A 13 -4.63 48.09 15.32
C SER A 13 -4.79 46.94 16.34
N LEU A 14 -4.29 45.75 15.99
CA LEU A 14 -4.29 44.55 16.86
C LEU A 14 -3.53 44.81 18.18
N SER A 15 -3.92 44.11 19.26
CA SER A 15 -3.17 44.14 20.52
C SER A 15 -1.76 43.53 20.32
N ARG A 16 -0.77 43.97 21.10
CA ARG A 16 0.64 43.54 20.98
C ARG A 16 0.80 42.01 20.95
N ARG A 17 0.09 41.28 21.82
CA ARG A 17 0.16 39.81 21.89
C ARG A 17 -0.44 39.13 20.65
N VAL A 18 -1.53 39.68 20.12
CA VAL A 18 -2.14 39.16 18.90
C VAL A 18 -1.22 39.38 17.70
N GLU A 19 -0.56 40.54 17.65
CA GLU A 19 0.44 40.83 16.62
C GLU A 19 1.69 39.95 16.75
N GLU A 20 2.20 39.72 17.96
CA GLU A 20 3.30 38.78 18.24
C GLU A 20 2.94 37.35 17.77
N ARG A 21 1.73 36.86 18.06
CA ARG A 21 1.28 35.54 17.60
C ARG A 21 1.16 35.48 16.07
N ARG A 22 0.62 36.54 15.43
CA ARG A 22 0.49 36.63 13.97
C ARG A 22 1.86 36.55 13.29
N GLN A 23 2.82 37.36 13.75
CA GLN A 23 4.18 37.38 13.22
C GLN A 23 4.92 36.07 13.48
N SER A 24 4.79 35.49 14.68
CA SER A 24 5.39 34.18 14.99
C SER A 24 4.83 33.07 14.10
N ALA A 25 3.52 33.04 13.86
CA ALA A 25 2.91 32.04 12.98
C ALA A 25 3.40 32.17 11.53
N GLN A 26 3.53 33.40 11.03
CA GLN A 26 4.13 33.67 9.72
C GLN A 26 5.58 33.18 9.67
N GLY A 27 6.42 33.58 10.63
CA GLY A 27 7.82 33.19 10.68
C GLY A 27 8.02 31.68 10.79
N THR A 28 7.17 30.96 11.54
CA THR A 28 7.22 29.49 11.61
C THR A 28 6.91 28.85 10.25
N ARG A 29 5.92 29.34 9.52
CA ARG A 29 5.58 28.84 8.18
C ARG A 29 6.70 29.11 7.17
N GLU A 30 7.32 30.29 7.24
CA GLU A 30 8.48 30.64 6.40
C GLU A 30 9.69 29.75 6.71
N LYS A 31 9.93 29.40 7.98
CA LYS A 31 10.97 28.43 8.37
C LYS A 31 10.71 27.04 7.79
N ALA A 32 9.47 26.54 7.86
CA ALA A 32 9.10 25.25 7.30
C ALA A 32 9.28 25.22 5.77
N ALA A 33 8.82 26.26 5.08
CA ALA A 33 9.03 26.40 3.63
C ALA A 33 10.52 26.47 3.26
N ALA A 34 11.33 27.22 4.03
CA ALA A 34 12.77 27.30 3.82
C ALA A 34 13.49 25.96 4.12
N LEU A 35 12.99 25.18 5.08
CA LEU A 35 13.49 23.82 5.33
C LEU A 35 13.21 22.92 4.12
N ALA A 36 11.98 22.90 3.61
CA ALA A 36 11.60 22.10 2.45
C ALA A 36 12.46 22.45 1.22
N ALA A 37 12.64 23.74 0.92
CA ALA A 37 13.45 24.21 -0.20
C ALA A 37 14.95 23.86 -0.09
N ARG A 38 15.48 23.68 1.13
CA ARG A 38 16.88 23.31 1.36
C ARG A 38 17.16 21.81 1.29
N ARG A 39 16.12 20.96 1.33
CA ARG A 39 16.32 19.52 1.18
C ARG A 39 16.90 19.21 -0.21
N PRO A 40 17.70 18.13 -0.36
CA PRO A 40 18.12 17.67 -1.68
C PRO A 40 16.90 17.40 -2.58
N HIS A 41 16.92 17.94 -3.79
CA HIS A 41 15.92 17.65 -4.83
C HIS A 41 16.57 16.72 -5.85
N PRO A 42 16.26 15.42 -5.86
CA PRO A 42 16.91 14.46 -6.75
C PRO A 42 16.46 14.64 -8.20
N GLU A 43 17.33 14.25 -9.13
CA GLU A 43 16.95 14.10 -10.54
C GLU A 43 16.03 12.89 -10.72
N HIS A 44 15.07 13.01 -11.63
CA HIS A 44 14.14 11.92 -11.96
C HIS A 44 14.67 11.15 -13.17
N LEU A 45 15.02 9.88 -12.97
CA LEU A 45 15.57 9.01 -14.00
C LEU A 45 14.61 7.87 -14.31
N ASN A 46 14.35 7.61 -15.60
CA ASN A 46 13.57 6.46 -16.03
C ASN A 46 14.47 5.39 -16.70
N ASN A 47 13.86 4.30 -17.14
CA ASN A 47 14.57 3.13 -17.68
C ASN A 47 14.81 3.20 -19.21
N ASN A 48 14.47 4.35 -19.82
CA ASN A 48 14.56 4.64 -21.25
C ASN A 48 13.69 3.76 -22.18
N ASP A 49 12.76 2.93 -21.67
CA ASP A 49 11.91 2.08 -22.51
C ASP A 49 11.07 2.86 -23.55
N GLU A 50 10.81 4.14 -23.29
CA GLU A 50 10.11 5.04 -24.22
C GLU A 50 10.90 5.32 -25.52
N THR A 51 12.22 5.05 -25.54
CA THR A 51 13.10 5.31 -26.70
C THR A 51 13.90 4.09 -27.16
N ASN A 52 14.06 3.05 -26.33
CA ASN A 52 14.94 1.91 -26.63
C ASN A 52 14.43 0.92 -27.68
N TYR A 53 13.18 1.04 -28.12
CA TYR A 53 12.56 0.11 -29.08
C TYR A 53 12.12 0.85 -30.35
N PRO A 54 13.04 1.39 -31.17
CA PRO A 54 12.70 2.23 -32.32
C PRO A 54 11.86 1.51 -33.38
N ASP A 55 12.07 0.19 -33.56
CA ASP A 55 11.28 -0.61 -34.49
C ASP A 55 9.85 -0.86 -34.00
N ARG A 56 9.60 -0.65 -32.69
CA ARG A 56 8.32 -0.85 -32.01
C ARG A 56 8.18 0.12 -30.85
N PRO A 57 7.87 1.39 -31.16
CA PRO A 57 7.84 2.43 -30.15
C PRO A 57 6.80 2.10 -29.07
N PHE A 58 7.13 2.48 -27.83
CA PHE A 58 6.24 2.46 -26.67
C PHE A 58 5.78 1.07 -26.16
N ILE A 59 6.34 -0.04 -26.65
CA ILE A 59 5.95 -1.40 -26.18
C ILE A 59 6.19 -1.65 -24.68
N GLY A 60 7.09 -0.88 -24.04
CA GLY A 60 7.36 -0.92 -22.61
C GLY A 60 6.57 0.13 -21.80
N ASN A 61 5.68 0.88 -22.44
CA ASN A 61 4.99 2.00 -21.81
C ASN A 61 3.50 1.72 -21.61
N TYR A 62 2.95 2.34 -20.57
CA TYR A 62 1.54 2.34 -20.26
C TYR A 62 0.73 3.04 -21.36
N SER A 63 -0.24 2.34 -21.93
CA SER A 63 -1.10 2.85 -23.00
C SER A 63 -2.58 2.50 -22.83
N LYS A 64 -2.99 1.83 -21.75
CA LYS A 64 -4.42 1.55 -21.51
C LYS A 64 -5.30 2.80 -21.65
N SER A 65 -6.44 2.62 -22.31
CA SER A 65 -7.38 3.65 -22.80
C SER A 65 -6.90 4.51 -23.96
N LEU A 66 -5.61 4.55 -24.27
CA LEU A 66 -5.12 5.09 -25.55
C LEU A 66 -5.54 4.18 -26.71
N ARG A 67 -5.25 4.61 -27.93
CA ARG A 67 -5.50 3.79 -29.12
C ARG A 67 -4.42 2.72 -29.24
N HIS A 68 -4.82 1.55 -29.69
CA HIS A 68 -3.92 0.44 -29.97
C HIS A 68 -4.15 -0.10 -31.37
N ASP A 69 -3.16 -0.82 -31.90
CA ASP A 69 -3.35 -1.65 -33.09
C ASP A 69 -4.13 -2.94 -32.77
N SER A 70 -4.34 -3.79 -33.78
CA SER A 70 -5.08 -5.05 -33.64
C SER A 70 -4.40 -6.09 -32.74
N LEU A 71 -3.13 -5.87 -32.37
CA LEU A 71 -2.37 -6.74 -31.47
C LEU A 71 -2.15 -6.09 -30.10
N GLY A 72 -2.66 -4.89 -29.87
CA GLY A 72 -2.59 -4.21 -28.59
C GLY A 72 -1.30 -3.42 -28.35
N ASP A 73 -0.49 -3.14 -29.38
CA ASP A 73 0.62 -2.19 -29.26
C ASP A 73 0.09 -0.74 -29.33
N PRO A 74 0.73 0.21 -28.63
CA PRO A 74 0.26 1.59 -28.59
C PRO A 74 0.32 2.26 -29.97
N ASP A 75 -0.73 3.00 -30.34
CA ASP A 75 -0.70 3.88 -31.50
C ASP A 75 0.24 5.08 -31.23
N PRO A 76 1.31 5.28 -32.02
CA PRO A 76 2.27 6.35 -31.78
C PRO A 76 1.67 7.76 -31.81
N LEU A 77 0.63 7.99 -32.62
CA LEU A 77 -0.05 9.30 -32.68
C LEU A 77 -0.79 9.58 -31.38
N SER A 78 -1.56 8.60 -30.91
CA SER A 78 -2.25 8.66 -29.63
C SER A 78 -1.29 8.87 -28.47
N TYR A 79 -0.20 8.09 -28.40
CA TYR A 79 0.82 8.23 -27.37
C TYR A 79 1.52 9.60 -27.41
N GLY A 80 1.80 10.11 -28.61
CA GLY A 80 2.40 11.45 -28.78
C GLY A 80 1.55 12.58 -28.19
N THR A 81 0.22 12.46 -28.18
CA THR A 81 -0.65 13.47 -27.53
C THR A 81 -0.57 13.45 -26.01
N LEU A 82 -0.37 12.27 -25.40
CA LEU A 82 -0.08 12.16 -23.96
C LEU A 82 1.25 12.84 -23.63
N LEU A 83 2.30 12.57 -24.41
CA LEU A 83 3.61 13.21 -24.20
C LEU A 83 3.54 14.74 -24.37
N ARG A 84 2.79 15.22 -25.35
CA ARG A 84 2.55 16.66 -25.54
C ARG A 84 1.93 17.29 -24.29
N ALA A 85 0.87 16.69 -23.75
CA ALA A 85 0.18 17.20 -22.56
C ALA A 85 1.07 17.22 -21.32
N LEU A 86 1.85 16.16 -21.09
CA LEU A 86 2.79 16.09 -19.98
C LEU A 86 3.92 17.12 -20.11
N HIS A 87 4.40 17.35 -21.33
CA HIS A 87 5.46 18.33 -21.59
C HIS A 87 4.95 19.77 -21.44
N SER A 88 3.79 20.12 -22.00
CA SER A 88 3.24 21.47 -21.94
C SER A 88 2.70 21.84 -20.57
N ARG A 89 2.18 20.84 -19.82
CA ARG A 89 1.51 21.01 -18.52
C ARG A 89 0.25 21.88 -18.61
N ASP A 90 -0.24 22.14 -19.82
CA ASP A 90 -1.46 22.91 -20.06
C ASP A 90 -2.68 22.01 -19.86
N PRO A 91 -3.62 22.34 -18.94
CA PRO A 91 -4.87 21.60 -18.78
C PRO A 91 -5.63 21.37 -20.09
N GLY A 92 -5.57 22.31 -21.04
CA GLY A 92 -6.19 22.18 -22.35
C GLY A 92 -5.59 21.05 -23.19
N ASP A 93 -4.26 20.84 -23.14
CA ASP A 93 -3.63 19.73 -23.85
C ASP A 93 -4.02 18.36 -23.27
N PHE A 94 -4.33 18.28 -21.96
CA PHE A 94 -4.82 17.03 -21.35
C PHE A 94 -6.22 16.65 -21.84
N GLU A 95 -7.07 17.61 -22.19
CA GLU A 95 -8.39 17.36 -22.78
C GLU A 95 -8.29 16.86 -24.24
N GLU A 96 -7.17 17.14 -24.91
CA GLU A 96 -6.91 16.76 -26.30
C GLU A 96 -6.13 15.43 -26.44
N ILE A 97 -5.96 14.67 -25.35
CA ILE A 97 -5.34 13.34 -25.39
C ILE A 97 -6.25 12.39 -26.19
N LEU A 98 -5.69 11.78 -27.23
CA LEU A 98 -6.44 10.89 -28.12
C LEU A 98 -6.65 9.52 -27.47
N LEU A 99 -7.82 9.32 -26.87
CA LEU A 99 -8.23 8.01 -26.38
C LEU A 99 -8.81 7.12 -27.50
N ALA A 100 -8.94 5.83 -27.21
CA ALA A 100 -9.76 4.94 -28.04
C ALA A 100 -11.25 5.35 -27.98
N PRO A 101 -12.06 5.04 -29.01
CA PRO A 101 -13.48 5.38 -29.02
C PRO A 101 -14.22 4.81 -27.80
N ASN A 102 -14.99 5.65 -27.11
CA ASN A 102 -15.73 5.31 -25.89
C ASN A 102 -14.85 4.81 -24.71
N ALA A 103 -13.54 5.07 -24.75
CA ALA A 103 -12.63 4.64 -23.71
C ALA A 103 -12.90 5.34 -22.37
N LYS A 104 -12.66 4.61 -21.29
CA LYS A 104 -12.59 5.15 -19.93
C LYS A 104 -11.48 6.19 -19.82
N LYS A 105 -11.77 7.29 -19.15
CA LYS A 105 -10.84 8.41 -18.92
C LYS A 105 -9.59 7.99 -18.12
N LEU A 106 -8.49 8.70 -18.35
CA LEU A 106 -7.26 8.59 -17.57
C LEU A 106 -7.45 9.15 -16.16
N THR A 107 -6.86 8.51 -15.15
CA THR A 107 -7.02 8.90 -13.74
C THR A 107 -6.01 9.97 -13.34
N ASN A 108 -6.47 11.23 -13.33
CA ASN A 108 -5.72 12.43 -12.93
C ASN A 108 -4.27 12.50 -13.43
N PRO A 109 -4.01 12.54 -14.76
CA PRO A 109 -2.67 12.71 -15.29
C PRO A 109 -1.97 14.00 -14.83
N GLN A 110 -2.72 14.97 -14.30
CA GLN A 110 -2.22 16.25 -13.79
C GLN A 110 -1.85 16.24 -12.29
N SER A 111 -2.18 15.20 -11.52
CA SER A 111 -2.10 15.26 -10.04
C SER A 111 -0.69 15.55 -9.51
N GLY A 112 0.35 15.05 -10.20
CA GLY A 112 1.75 15.29 -9.85
C GLY A 112 2.26 16.71 -10.13
N LEU A 113 1.42 17.60 -10.67
CA LEU A 113 1.74 19.02 -10.90
C LEU A 113 1.25 19.94 -9.77
N ALA A 114 0.47 19.40 -8.83
CA ALA A 114 -0.07 20.19 -7.72
C ALA A 114 1.00 20.40 -6.62
N PHE A 115 1.10 21.64 -6.13
CA PHE A 115 1.97 22.02 -5.02
C PHE A 115 1.38 21.67 -3.65
N GLU A 116 2.25 21.59 -2.65
CA GLU A 116 1.91 21.34 -1.25
C GLU A 116 2.14 22.56 -0.36
N LEU A 117 1.31 22.73 0.66
CA LEU A 117 1.53 23.73 1.71
C LEU A 117 2.49 23.24 2.81
N ALA A 118 2.67 21.92 2.94
CA ALA A 118 3.57 21.30 3.92
C ALA A 118 3.99 19.90 3.46
N GLY A 119 5.15 19.47 3.89
CA GLY A 119 5.82 18.27 3.39
C GLY A 119 6.59 18.54 2.09
N PRO A 120 7.31 17.54 1.56
CA PRO A 120 8.03 17.69 0.31
C PRO A 120 7.06 17.91 -0.85
N ASP A 121 7.47 18.74 -1.81
CA ASP A 121 6.79 18.83 -3.11
C ASP A 121 6.76 17.47 -3.81
N ALA A 122 5.73 17.21 -4.62
CA ALA A 122 5.57 15.94 -5.33
C ALA A 122 6.78 15.58 -6.22
N GLN A 123 7.53 16.58 -6.70
CA GLN A 123 8.71 16.43 -7.54
C GLN A 123 10.03 16.53 -6.76
N ALA A 124 9.98 16.79 -5.45
CA ALA A 124 11.15 16.83 -4.57
C ALA A 124 11.58 15.45 -4.02
N VAL A 125 10.84 14.40 -4.35
CA VAL A 125 11.13 13.00 -4.03
C VAL A 125 11.04 12.16 -5.30
N THR A 126 11.82 11.08 -5.38
CA THR A 126 11.89 10.24 -6.59
C THR A 126 11.99 8.76 -6.28
N GLN A 127 11.85 7.94 -7.32
CA GLN A 127 12.07 6.50 -7.30
C GLN A 127 13.15 6.13 -8.32
N PRO A 128 13.86 4.99 -8.16
CA PRO A 128 14.82 4.56 -9.15
C PRO A 128 14.16 4.19 -10.49
N PRO A 129 14.93 4.08 -11.59
CA PRO A 129 14.42 3.51 -12.82
C PRO A 129 13.80 2.13 -12.61
N ALA A 130 12.57 1.94 -13.12
CA ALA A 130 11.93 0.62 -13.13
C ALA A 130 12.71 -0.41 -13.96
N PRO A 131 12.56 -1.72 -13.71
CA PRO A 131 13.12 -2.76 -14.58
C PRO A 131 12.71 -2.56 -16.04
N ARG A 132 13.66 -2.74 -16.97
CA ARG A 132 13.41 -2.61 -18.41
C ARG A 132 12.51 -3.72 -18.92
N PHE A 133 11.72 -3.45 -19.95
CA PHE A 133 10.86 -4.43 -20.62
C PHE A 133 11.62 -5.73 -21.01
N ASP A 134 12.84 -5.60 -21.52
CA ASP A 134 13.68 -6.72 -22.01
C ASP A 134 14.52 -7.42 -20.93
N SER A 135 14.41 -7.00 -19.67
CA SER A 135 15.29 -7.48 -18.60
C SER A 135 14.88 -8.84 -18.03
N ALA A 136 15.87 -9.57 -17.50
CA ALA A 136 15.64 -10.78 -16.72
C ALA A 136 14.77 -10.53 -15.47
N GLN A 137 14.90 -9.33 -14.87
CA GLN A 137 14.07 -8.94 -13.72
C GLN A 137 12.59 -8.81 -14.10
N THR A 138 12.23 -8.09 -15.17
CA THR A 138 10.82 -8.00 -15.62
C THR A 138 10.23 -9.37 -15.93
N ALA A 139 11.00 -10.27 -16.57
CA ALA A 139 10.56 -11.65 -16.80
C ALA A 139 10.36 -12.44 -15.50
N ALA A 140 11.22 -12.24 -14.50
CA ALA A 140 11.10 -12.88 -13.19
C ALA A 140 9.92 -12.35 -12.37
N GLU A 141 9.69 -11.03 -12.38
CA GLU A 141 8.50 -10.41 -11.78
C GLU A 141 7.22 -10.92 -12.47
N MET A 142 7.21 -11.02 -13.79
CA MET A 142 6.06 -11.59 -14.51
C MET A 142 5.83 -13.06 -14.13
N GLY A 143 6.90 -13.85 -13.98
CA GLY A 143 6.84 -15.22 -13.49
C GLY A 143 6.19 -15.33 -12.12
N GLU A 144 6.54 -14.43 -11.19
CA GLU A 144 5.86 -14.32 -9.89
C GLU A 144 4.36 -14.03 -10.03
N LEU A 145 3.98 -13.10 -10.90
CA LEU A 145 2.56 -12.74 -11.09
C LEU A 145 1.73 -13.89 -11.67
N TYR A 146 2.30 -14.68 -12.59
CA TYR A 146 1.65 -15.91 -13.06
C TYR A 146 1.47 -16.93 -11.92
N TRP A 147 2.46 -17.09 -11.05
CA TRP A 147 2.34 -17.99 -9.89
C TRP A 147 1.34 -17.48 -8.85
N MET A 148 1.32 -16.18 -8.57
CA MET A 148 0.29 -15.56 -7.73
C MET A 148 -1.09 -15.81 -8.32
N ALA A 149 -1.28 -15.66 -9.64
CA ALA A 149 -2.54 -15.93 -10.31
C ALA A 149 -3.02 -17.38 -10.11
N LEU A 150 -2.12 -18.35 -10.27
CA LEU A 150 -2.42 -19.76 -10.05
C LEU A 150 -2.72 -20.08 -8.57
N ALA A 151 -2.09 -19.37 -7.63
CA ALA A 151 -2.19 -19.56 -6.19
C ALA A 151 -3.31 -18.74 -5.52
N ARG A 152 -4.07 -17.92 -6.28
CA ARG A 152 -5.06 -16.96 -5.75
C ARG A 152 -5.98 -17.53 -4.69
N ASP A 153 -6.42 -18.76 -4.91
CA ASP A 153 -7.44 -19.42 -4.11
C ASP A 153 -6.88 -20.40 -3.07
N VAL A 154 -5.55 -20.52 -2.94
CA VAL A 154 -4.92 -21.36 -1.91
C VAL A 154 -4.98 -20.65 -0.56
N PRO A 155 -5.63 -21.21 0.48
CA PRO A 155 -5.67 -20.60 1.80
C PRO A 155 -4.27 -20.48 2.42
N PHE A 156 -3.95 -19.34 3.04
CA PHE A 156 -2.64 -19.10 3.66
C PHE A 156 -2.31 -20.13 4.74
N ILE A 157 -3.32 -20.61 5.49
CA ILE A 157 -3.16 -21.68 6.49
C ILE A 157 -2.63 -22.99 5.91
N ASN A 158 -2.82 -23.21 4.60
CA ASN A 158 -2.38 -24.42 3.90
C ASN A 158 -1.01 -24.28 3.23
N TYR A 159 -0.38 -23.10 3.21
CA TYR A 159 0.87 -22.88 2.45
C TYR A 159 1.99 -23.84 2.84
N ALA A 160 2.15 -24.13 4.14
CA ALA A 160 3.18 -25.06 4.61
C ALA A 160 2.91 -26.50 4.11
N THR A 161 1.66 -26.96 4.20
CA THR A 161 1.25 -28.30 3.74
C THR A 161 1.34 -28.41 2.22
N GLU A 162 0.91 -27.39 1.49
CA GLU A 162 1.01 -27.32 0.03
C GLU A 162 2.48 -27.32 -0.39
N ALA A 163 3.36 -26.54 0.26
CA ALA A 163 4.80 -26.55 -0.03
C ALA A 163 5.45 -27.93 0.17
N ALA A 164 4.96 -28.73 1.12
CA ALA A 164 5.40 -30.11 1.35
C ALA A 164 4.79 -31.13 0.37
N THR A 165 3.75 -30.75 -0.38
CA THR A 165 3.02 -31.63 -1.29
C THR A 165 3.58 -31.51 -2.70
N SER A 166 4.24 -32.58 -3.17
CA SER A 166 4.85 -32.61 -4.50
C SER A 166 3.83 -32.32 -5.59
N GLY A 167 4.15 -31.36 -6.46
CA GLY A 167 3.31 -30.97 -7.58
C GLY A 167 2.17 -30.01 -7.25
N SER A 168 2.00 -29.62 -5.98
CA SER A 168 1.08 -28.54 -5.61
C SER A 168 1.46 -27.20 -6.26
N ILE A 169 0.52 -26.25 -6.28
CA ILE A 169 0.78 -24.92 -6.82
C ILE A 169 1.89 -24.21 -6.03
N ILE A 170 1.83 -24.29 -4.70
CA ILE A 170 2.82 -23.62 -3.82
C ILE A 170 4.20 -24.27 -3.97
N ALA A 171 4.30 -25.60 -4.00
CA ALA A 171 5.59 -26.29 -4.18
C ALA A 171 6.23 -25.93 -5.54
N ARG A 172 5.43 -25.87 -6.62
CA ARG A 172 5.91 -25.47 -7.94
C ARG A 172 6.31 -24.00 -8.02
N ALA A 173 5.55 -23.11 -7.39
CA ALA A 173 5.88 -21.69 -7.30
C ALA A 173 7.22 -21.47 -6.58
N ILE A 174 7.44 -22.13 -5.44
CA ILE A 174 8.72 -22.08 -4.71
C ILE A 174 9.87 -22.55 -5.62
N GLY A 175 9.70 -23.68 -6.30
CA GLY A 175 10.72 -24.23 -7.20
C GLY A 175 11.05 -23.30 -8.38
N SER A 176 10.02 -22.78 -9.05
CA SER A 176 10.17 -21.89 -10.21
C SER A 176 10.78 -20.54 -9.81
N LEU A 177 10.33 -19.91 -8.72
CA LEU A 177 10.92 -18.65 -8.23
C LEU A 177 12.35 -18.83 -7.72
N SER A 178 12.73 -20.03 -7.28
CA SER A 178 14.10 -20.33 -6.88
C SER A 178 15.05 -20.60 -8.05
N SER A 179 14.53 -21.01 -9.22
CA SER A 179 15.35 -21.55 -10.31
C SER A 179 15.16 -20.84 -11.66
N GLU A 180 13.92 -20.63 -12.08
CA GLU A 180 13.57 -19.99 -13.36
C GLU A 180 13.53 -18.47 -13.25
N PHE A 181 13.14 -17.96 -12.07
CA PHE A 181 12.90 -16.54 -11.81
C PHE A 181 13.63 -16.00 -10.57
N PRO A 182 14.93 -16.30 -10.34
CA PRO A 182 15.63 -15.93 -9.10
C PRO A 182 15.80 -14.42 -8.89
N THR A 183 15.63 -13.61 -9.94
CA THR A 183 15.79 -12.14 -9.91
C THR A 183 14.46 -11.40 -9.76
N PHE A 184 13.40 -12.06 -9.27
CA PHE A 184 12.07 -11.46 -9.13
C PHE A 184 12.01 -10.35 -8.07
N GLY A 185 12.99 -10.28 -7.16
CA GLY A 185 13.11 -9.21 -6.16
C GLY A 185 12.58 -9.57 -4.75
N GLY A 186 12.06 -10.79 -4.55
CA GLY A 186 11.73 -11.30 -3.22
C GLY A 186 12.93 -11.95 -2.50
N THR A 187 12.69 -12.38 -1.26
CA THR A 187 13.72 -13.01 -0.42
C THR A 187 14.10 -14.41 -0.92
N ALA A 188 15.40 -14.67 -1.00
CA ALA A 188 15.98 -15.98 -1.30
C ALA A 188 16.70 -16.57 -0.06
N PRO A 189 16.68 -17.91 0.15
CA PRO A 189 15.93 -18.90 -0.64
C PRO A 189 14.41 -18.75 -0.45
N VAL A 190 13.64 -19.12 -1.49
CA VAL A 190 12.17 -19.07 -1.42
C VAL A 190 11.68 -20.24 -0.56
N THR A 191 10.73 -19.95 0.34
CA THR A 191 10.16 -20.89 1.30
C THR A 191 8.65 -20.64 1.42
N ALA A 192 7.91 -21.57 2.03
CA ALA A 192 6.49 -21.35 2.34
C ALA A 192 6.23 -20.11 3.22
N GLN A 193 7.23 -19.69 4.01
CA GLN A 193 7.12 -18.55 4.92
C GLN A 193 7.30 -17.20 4.22
N ASN A 194 8.11 -17.13 3.16
CA ASN A 194 8.42 -15.87 2.45
C ASN A 194 7.81 -15.77 1.05
N LEU A 195 7.25 -16.86 0.51
CA LEU A 195 6.59 -16.88 -0.80
C LEU A 195 5.50 -15.80 -0.85
N PHE A 196 5.58 -14.94 -1.87
CA PHE A 196 4.66 -13.83 -2.10
C PHE A 196 4.57 -12.81 -0.95
N ARG A 197 5.51 -12.79 -0.01
CA ARG A 197 5.58 -11.76 1.05
C ARG A 197 6.55 -10.66 0.69
N GLY A 198 6.46 -9.54 1.39
CA GLY A 198 7.40 -8.44 1.26
C GLY A 198 8.76 -8.74 1.89
N ILE A 199 9.71 -7.83 1.70
CA ILE A 199 11.13 -7.99 2.07
C ILE A 199 11.55 -7.13 3.28
N TYR A 200 10.67 -6.26 3.77
CA TYR A 200 11.01 -5.35 4.87
C TYR A 200 10.87 -6.03 6.24
N VAL A 201 11.53 -5.43 7.23
CA VAL A 201 11.57 -5.96 8.60
C VAL A 201 10.16 -6.21 9.14
N GLY A 202 9.91 -7.44 9.60
CA GLY A 202 8.64 -7.87 10.19
C GLY A 202 7.63 -8.49 9.21
N GLU A 203 7.73 -8.22 7.91
CA GLU A 203 6.73 -8.69 6.92
C GLU A 203 6.68 -10.22 6.79
N GLN A 204 7.77 -10.90 7.13
CA GLN A 204 7.91 -12.36 7.07
C GLN A 204 7.81 -13.05 8.43
N VAL A 205 7.53 -12.32 9.52
CA VAL A 205 7.40 -12.92 10.87
C VAL A 205 5.96 -13.37 11.08
N GLY A 206 5.72 -14.62 11.51
CA GLY A 206 4.37 -15.08 11.85
C GLY A 206 3.42 -15.29 10.66
N PRO A 207 2.09 -15.10 10.83
CA PRO A 207 1.10 -15.36 9.77
C PRO A 207 1.24 -14.38 8.60
N TYR A 208 0.70 -14.78 7.43
CA TYR A 208 0.82 -14.02 6.18
C TYR A 208 0.17 -12.63 6.25
N VAL A 209 -1.02 -12.57 6.82
CA VAL A 209 -1.81 -11.34 6.93
C VAL A 209 -1.48 -10.65 8.26
N SER A 210 -1.26 -9.34 8.20
CA SER A 210 -1.08 -8.48 9.36
C SER A 210 -2.24 -8.63 10.33
N GLN A 211 -1.93 -8.68 11.62
CA GLN A 211 -2.94 -8.75 12.67
C GLN A 211 -3.91 -7.57 12.61
N PHE A 212 -3.50 -6.42 12.08
CA PHE A 212 -4.36 -5.25 11.93
C PHE A 212 -5.44 -5.38 10.85
N LEU A 213 -5.41 -6.44 10.02
CA LEU A 213 -6.49 -6.81 9.08
C LEU A 213 -7.35 -7.96 9.59
N LEU A 214 -7.04 -8.52 10.77
CA LEU A 214 -7.72 -9.71 11.30
C LEU A 214 -8.33 -9.43 12.67
N LYS A 215 -7.51 -8.97 13.62
CA LYS A 215 -7.92 -8.75 15.01
C LYS A 215 -8.88 -7.56 15.11
N GLY A 216 -9.83 -7.72 16.03
CA GLY A 216 -10.59 -6.64 16.64
C GLY A 216 -10.05 -6.29 18.01
N ASN A 217 -10.69 -5.34 18.68
CA ASN A 217 -10.38 -5.03 20.07
C ASN A 217 -11.10 -5.98 21.03
N ILE A 218 -10.55 -6.17 22.23
CA ILE A 218 -11.24 -6.85 23.33
C ILE A 218 -12.25 -5.88 23.98
N ASP A 219 -13.51 -6.30 24.13
CA ASP A 219 -14.51 -5.56 24.90
C ASP A 219 -15.42 -6.53 25.68
N PRO A 220 -15.14 -6.81 26.98
CA PRO A 220 -15.88 -7.80 27.76
C PRO A 220 -17.36 -7.45 27.97
N ARG A 221 -17.79 -6.23 27.60
CA ARG A 221 -19.18 -5.80 27.66
C ARG A 221 -19.99 -6.27 26.44
N GLN A 222 -19.33 -6.60 25.34
CA GLN A 222 -20.01 -7.07 24.14
C GLN A 222 -20.57 -8.48 24.34
N PRO A 223 -21.68 -8.83 23.69
CA PRO A 223 -22.12 -10.21 23.58
C PRO A 223 -21.05 -11.08 22.90
N ASP A 224 -21.07 -12.37 23.22
CA ASP A 224 -20.30 -13.38 22.50
C ASP A 224 -20.63 -13.31 20.99
N GLY A 225 -19.61 -13.34 20.14
CA GLY A 225 -19.71 -13.19 18.69
C GLY A 225 -19.93 -11.77 18.17
N GLN A 226 -19.84 -10.74 19.03
CA GLN A 226 -20.12 -9.33 18.68
C GLN A 226 -19.00 -8.36 19.08
N GLY A 227 -17.77 -8.82 19.15
CA GLY A 227 -16.59 -8.02 19.50
C GLY A 227 -16.21 -8.15 20.97
N ARG A 228 -16.54 -9.28 21.60
CA ARG A 228 -16.09 -9.59 22.95
C ARG A 228 -14.60 -9.89 22.97
N ASP A 229 -14.17 -10.75 22.04
CA ASP A 229 -12.80 -11.21 21.92
C ASP A 229 -12.12 -10.64 20.68
N ALA A 230 -10.81 -10.40 20.76
CA ALA A 230 -10.04 -9.90 19.62
C ALA A 230 -10.11 -10.80 18.38
N ALA A 231 -10.28 -12.11 18.57
CA ALA A 231 -10.42 -13.10 17.49
C ALA A 231 -11.78 -13.02 16.77
N GLU A 232 -12.74 -12.23 17.26
CA GLU A 232 -14.01 -12.00 16.57
C GLU A 232 -13.92 -10.91 15.49
N GLY A 233 -12.82 -10.15 15.45
CA GLY A 233 -12.50 -9.25 14.34
C GLY A 233 -13.30 -7.94 14.29
N PHE A 234 -13.71 -7.42 15.45
CA PHE A 234 -14.40 -6.13 15.55
C PHE A 234 -13.49 -5.04 16.15
N VAL A 235 -13.07 -4.07 15.35
CA VAL A 235 -12.29 -2.90 15.83
C VAL A 235 -13.25 -1.88 16.42
N ALA A 236 -12.91 -1.33 17.59
CA ALA A 236 -13.70 -0.30 18.25
C ALA A 236 -13.61 1.03 17.46
N PHE A 237 -14.75 1.56 17.02
CA PHE A 237 -14.85 2.82 16.27
C PHE A 237 -15.73 3.82 17.02
N GLY A 238 -15.18 4.31 18.13
CA GLY A 238 -15.93 5.12 19.09
C GLY A 238 -17.03 4.29 19.75
N SER A 239 -18.30 4.64 19.50
CA SER A 239 -19.48 3.87 19.95
C SER A 239 -19.99 2.86 18.90
N ARG A 240 -19.28 2.72 17.79
CA ARG A 240 -19.55 1.76 16.70
C ARG A 240 -18.42 0.73 16.64
N VAL A 241 -18.56 -0.22 15.73
CA VAL A 241 -17.52 -1.20 15.43
C VAL A 241 -17.23 -1.25 13.92
N ILE A 242 -16.02 -1.65 13.58
CA ILE A 242 -15.61 -2.00 12.22
C ILE A 242 -15.39 -3.50 12.18
N ASP A 243 -16.15 -4.17 11.33
CA ASP A 243 -16.04 -5.61 11.09
C ASP A 243 -14.93 -5.88 10.06
N GLN A 244 -13.89 -6.61 10.47
CA GLN A 244 -12.74 -6.95 9.63
C GLN A 244 -13.07 -7.96 8.51
N ARG A 245 -14.30 -8.49 8.46
CA ARG A 245 -14.76 -9.36 7.38
C ARG A 245 -15.29 -8.56 6.19
N GLN A 246 -14.83 -8.93 5.00
CA GLN A 246 -15.26 -8.34 3.73
C GLN A 246 -16.24 -9.23 2.96
N ARG A 247 -17.02 -8.64 2.06
CA ARG A 247 -17.63 -9.41 0.96
C ARG A 247 -16.55 -9.63 -0.08
N THR A 248 -16.29 -10.89 -0.41
CA THR A 248 -15.26 -11.31 -1.37
C THR A 248 -15.90 -11.85 -2.65
N VAL A 249 -15.09 -12.23 -3.63
CA VAL A 249 -15.51 -12.88 -4.88
C VAL A 249 -15.39 -14.39 -4.80
N LYS A 250 -16.17 -15.09 -5.64
CA LYS A 250 -16.07 -16.54 -5.81
C LYS A 250 -14.73 -16.94 -6.41
N GLY A 251 -14.18 -18.06 -5.95
CA GLY A 251 -12.87 -18.54 -6.35
C GLY A 251 -12.90 -19.61 -7.44
N PHE A 252 -11.71 -20.13 -7.74
CA PHE A 252 -11.55 -21.19 -8.72
C PHE A 252 -12.28 -22.50 -8.36
N ALA A 253 -12.48 -22.79 -7.08
CA ALA A 253 -13.22 -23.98 -6.66
C ALA A 253 -14.70 -23.94 -7.11
N GLU A 254 -15.28 -22.74 -7.15
CA GLU A 254 -16.68 -22.53 -7.53
C GLU A 254 -16.87 -22.26 -9.03
N LEU A 255 -15.93 -21.56 -9.67
CA LEU A 255 -16.09 -21.05 -11.05
C LEU A 255 -15.07 -21.61 -12.05
N GLY A 256 -14.09 -22.38 -11.60
CA GLY A 256 -12.94 -22.76 -12.44
C GLY A 256 -12.25 -21.52 -13.01
N ALA A 257 -11.86 -21.59 -14.28
CA ALA A 257 -11.18 -20.49 -14.98
C ALA A 257 -12.00 -19.20 -15.07
N ALA A 258 -13.33 -19.27 -14.91
CA ALA A 258 -14.20 -18.10 -14.91
C ALA A 258 -14.12 -17.26 -13.61
N ALA A 259 -13.33 -17.69 -12.61
CA ALA A 259 -13.01 -16.87 -11.44
C ALA A 259 -12.04 -15.71 -11.76
N ASP A 260 -11.31 -15.81 -12.88
CA ASP A 260 -10.37 -14.79 -13.34
C ASP A 260 -10.87 -14.17 -14.66
N TYR A 261 -10.42 -12.94 -14.93
CA TYR A 261 -10.84 -12.12 -16.07
C TYR A 261 -9.69 -11.86 -17.05
N LEU A 262 -10.04 -11.28 -18.20
CA LEU A 262 -9.11 -10.95 -19.29
C LEU A 262 -8.28 -12.15 -19.79
N THR A 263 -8.87 -13.34 -19.76
CA THR A 263 -8.26 -14.60 -20.19
C THR A 263 -8.38 -14.85 -21.69
N THR A 264 -9.14 -14.03 -22.42
CA THR A 264 -9.23 -14.08 -23.88
C THR A 264 -8.68 -12.82 -24.52
N PHE A 265 -7.99 -12.96 -25.66
CA PHE A 265 -7.33 -11.84 -26.33
C PHE A 265 -8.30 -10.73 -26.75
N SER A 266 -9.51 -11.08 -27.19
CA SER A 266 -10.53 -10.11 -27.58
C SER A 266 -11.04 -9.27 -26.41
N ASN A 267 -11.30 -9.89 -25.25
CA ASN A 267 -11.71 -9.17 -24.05
C ASN A 267 -10.55 -8.31 -23.51
N TRP A 268 -9.35 -8.88 -23.47
CA TRP A 268 -8.15 -8.16 -23.09
C TRP A 268 -7.94 -6.91 -23.95
N LEU A 269 -7.96 -7.03 -25.28
CA LEU A 269 -7.76 -5.90 -26.19
C LEU A 269 -8.86 -4.84 -26.06
N ALA A 270 -10.10 -5.25 -25.82
CA ALA A 270 -11.20 -4.32 -25.57
C ALA A 270 -10.96 -3.50 -24.29
N VAL A 271 -10.49 -4.14 -23.21
CA VAL A 271 -10.13 -3.45 -21.96
C VAL A 271 -8.86 -2.60 -22.11
N GLN A 272 -7.88 -3.02 -22.91
CA GLN A 272 -6.75 -2.15 -23.25
C GLN A 272 -7.20 -0.89 -24.00
N ASN A 273 -8.20 -1.00 -24.89
CA ASN A 273 -8.85 0.15 -25.52
C ASN A 273 -9.88 0.87 -24.62
N GLY A 274 -9.87 0.61 -23.32
CA GLY A 274 -10.64 1.36 -22.34
C GLY A 274 -12.11 0.96 -22.21
N ARG A 275 -12.52 -0.25 -22.63
CA ARG A 275 -13.84 -0.80 -22.29
C ARG A 275 -14.00 -0.82 -20.77
N ASP A 276 -15.12 -0.30 -20.28
CA ASP A 276 -15.39 -0.22 -18.83
C ASP A 276 -16.14 -1.47 -18.35
N ASP A 277 -15.40 -2.42 -17.80
CA ASP A 277 -15.94 -3.67 -17.25
C ASP A 277 -16.12 -3.61 -15.72
N ARG A 278 -16.03 -2.43 -15.09
CA ARG A 278 -16.19 -2.31 -13.64
C ARG A 278 -17.55 -2.83 -13.15
N GLY A 279 -17.55 -3.45 -11.97
CA GLY A 279 -18.77 -3.93 -11.31
C GLY A 279 -19.31 -5.23 -11.89
N GLN A 280 -18.52 -5.92 -12.72
CA GLN A 280 -18.83 -7.26 -13.23
C GLN A 280 -18.26 -8.38 -12.33
N ASP A 281 -17.83 -8.02 -11.11
CA ASP A 281 -17.28 -8.93 -10.11
C ASP A 281 -18.29 -10.01 -9.69
N GLN A 282 -17.86 -11.27 -9.71
CA GLN A 282 -18.66 -12.40 -9.27
C GLN A 282 -18.60 -12.57 -7.74
N LEU A 283 -19.30 -11.67 -7.04
CA LEU A 283 -19.34 -11.63 -5.58
C LEU A 283 -19.92 -12.92 -4.95
N ASP A 284 -19.35 -13.34 -3.82
CA ASP A 284 -19.99 -14.26 -2.90
C ASP A 284 -20.91 -13.46 -1.95
N LEU A 285 -22.23 -13.63 -2.14
CA LEU A 285 -23.24 -12.95 -1.35
C LEU A 285 -23.65 -13.73 -0.09
N THR A 286 -23.14 -14.95 0.10
CA THR A 286 -23.58 -15.87 1.16
C THR A 286 -22.99 -15.53 2.54
N ALA A 287 -21.74 -15.03 2.59
CA ALA A 287 -21.10 -14.64 3.84
C ALA A 287 -20.00 -13.59 3.62
N ARG A 288 -19.67 -12.87 4.70
CA ARG A 288 -18.45 -12.05 4.78
C ARG A 288 -17.32 -12.88 5.39
N ARG A 289 -16.09 -12.66 4.93
CA ARG A 289 -14.92 -13.46 5.33
C ARG A 289 -13.72 -12.61 5.69
N PHE A 290 -12.89 -13.14 6.56
CA PHE A 290 -11.53 -12.66 6.77
C PHE A 290 -10.69 -12.94 5.52
N ILE A 291 -9.59 -12.19 5.34
CA ILE A 291 -8.67 -12.35 4.21
C ILE A 291 -7.92 -13.70 4.33
N ARG A 292 -8.41 -14.77 3.70
CA ARG A 292 -7.86 -16.13 3.87
C ARG A 292 -6.86 -16.56 2.80
N ASN A 293 -6.87 -15.87 1.67
CA ASN A 293 -6.01 -16.15 0.52
C ASN A 293 -5.73 -14.86 -0.27
N LEU A 294 -4.95 -15.01 -1.34
CA LEU A 294 -4.57 -13.91 -2.23
C LEU A 294 -5.77 -13.29 -2.96
N ARG A 295 -6.83 -14.06 -3.28
CA ARG A 295 -8.05 -13.52 -3.91
C ARG A 295 -8.82 -12.60 -2.98
N ASP A 296 -8.98 -12.97 -1.72
CA ASP A 296 -9.58 -12.10 -0.71
C ASP A 296 -8.73 -10.84 -0.53
N GLY A 297 -7.40 -10.98 -0.50
CA GLY A 297 -6.50 -9.83 -0.43
C GLY A 297 -6.69 -8.90 -1.62
N ALA A 298 -6.70 -9.44 -2.84
CA ALA A 298 -6.93 -8.71 -4.07
C ALA A 298 -8.30 -8.00 -4.07
N ASN A 299 -9.36 -8.65 -3.59
CA ASN A 299 -10.68 -8.04 -3.45
C ASN A 299 -10.69 -6.89 -2.44
N PHE A 300 -10.02 -7.06 -1.29
CA PHE A 300 -9.92 -6.02 -0.27
C PHE A 300 -9.36 -4.73 -0.87
N VAL A 301 -8.22 -4.85 -1.56
CA VAL A 301 -7.54 -3.69 -2.17
C VAL A 301 -8.17 -3.23 -3.50
N HIS A 302 -9.25 -3.86 -3.95
CA HIS A 302 -10.03 -3.40 -5.11
C HIS A 302 -10.89 -2.19 -4.74
N PHE A 303 -11.40 -2.16 -3.51
CA PHE A 303 -12.41 -1.20 -3.06
C PHE A 303 -11.97 -0.32 -1.89
N ASP A 304 -10.83 -0.63 -1.26
CA ASP A 304 -10.24 0.21 -0.21
C ASP A 304 -9.95 1.63 -0.72
N GLN A 305 -9.88 2.57 0.22
CA GLN A 305 -9.37 3.92 -0.04
C GLN A 305 -7.92 4.05 0.44
N VAL A 306 -7.26 2.91 0.68
CA VAL A 306 -5.95 2.72 1.31
C VAL A 306 -5.91 3.19 2.75
N VAL A 307 -6.23 4.46 3.00
CA VAL A 307 -6.16 5.12 4.32
C VAL A 307 -7.15 4.56 5.33
N ASP A 308 -8.25 3.92 4.88
CA ASP A 308 -9.24 3.30 5.74
C ASP A 308 -8.64 2.15 6.57
N ALA A 309 -7.78 1.31 5.98
CA ALA A 309 -7.08 0.27 6.73
C ALA A 309 -6.16 0.85 7.82
N TRP A 310 -5.49 1.97 7.54
CA TRP A 310 -4.59 2.65 8.47
C TRP A 310 -5.34 3.39 9.59
N TRP A 311 -6.52 3.90 9.29
CA TRP A 311 -7.45 4.39 10.31
C TRP A 311 -7.90 3.28 11.24
N ASN A 312 -8.27 2.11 10.71
CA ASN A 312 -8.63 0.96 11.53
C ASN A 312 -7.49 0.60 12.50
N VAL A 313 -6.23 0.64 12.03
CA VAL A 313 -5.05 0.43 12.89
C VAL A 313 -4.95 1.49 13.98
N ALA A 314 -5.09 2.78 13.65
CA ALA A 314 -5.06 3.85 14.65
C ALA A 314 -6.14 3.63 15.73
N TYR A 315 -7.38 3.32 15.32
CA TYR A 315 -8.46 3.01 16.26
C TYR A 315 -8.17 1.79 17.12
N TYR A 316 -7.62 0.73 16.53
CA TYR A 316 -7.20 -0.47 17.25
C TYR A 316 -6.15 -0.13 18.31
N LEU A 317 -5.05 0.53 17.93
CA LEU A 317 -3.95 0.87 18.82
C LEU A 317 -4.36 1.84 19.95
N PHE A 318 -5.27 2.78 19.68
CA PHE A 318 -5.80 3.69 20.72
C PHE A 318 -6.85 3.07 21.64
N SER A 319 -7.39 1.89 21.34
CA SER A 319 -8.57 1.36 22.04
C SER A 319 -8.35 0.01 22.69
N GLU A 320 -7.22 -0.67 22.44
CA GLU A 320 -6.99 -1.98 23.02
C GLU A 320 -6.73 -1.88 24.53
N PRO A 321 -7.54 -2.55 25.36
CA PRO A 321 -7.35 -2.50 26.80
C PRO A 321 -6.15 -3.34 27.22
N ARG A 322 -5.33 -2.80 28.11
CA ARG A 322 -4.24 -3.56 28.75
C ARG A 322 -4.79 -4.66 29.66
N GLY A 323 -4.53 -5.93 29.32
CA GLY A 323 -4.88 -7.08 30.16
C GLY A 323 -6.38 -7.20 30.46
N ASN A 324 -6.74 -7.84 31.58
CA ASN A 324 -8.14 -7.97 32.00
C ASN A 324 -8.53 -6.79 32.90
N GLN A 325 -8.96 -5.68 32.30
CA GLN A 325 -9.26 -4.46 33.06
C GLN A 325 -10.52 -4.57 33.90
N SER A 326 -10.44 -4.03 35.11
CA SER A 326 -11.63 -3.79 35.92
C SER A 326 -12.48 -2.73 35.24
N LEU A 327 -13.72 -3.09 34.93
CA LEU A 327 -14.71 -2.18 34.36
C LEU A 327 -14.90 -1.00 35.32
N GLY A 328 -14.98 0.22 34.77
CA GLY A 328 -14.92 1.48 35.53
C GLY A 328 -16.07 1.74 36.50
N ASN A 329 -16.97 0.77 36.71
CA ASN A 329 -18.00 0.81 37.74
C ASN A 329 -18.26 -0.58 38.33
N ALA A 330 -18.81 -0.60 39.55
CA ALA A 330 -19.12 -1.83 40.28
C ALA A 330 -20.12 -2.76 39.56
N SER A 331 -20.89 -2.22 38.60
CA SER A 331 -21.85 -2.99 37.79
C SER A 331 -21.25 -3.65 36.55
N GLY A 332 -19.96 -3.43 36.25
CA GLY A 332 -19.35 -4.02 35.06
C GLY A 332 -19.87 -3.46 33.73
N THR A 333 -20.30 -2.20 33.69
CA THR A 333 -20.87 -1.56 32.50
C THR A 333 -20.08 -0.34 32.02
N GLY A 334 -19.15 0.17 32.83
CA GLY A 334 -18.27 1.29 32.49
C GLY A 334 -17.22 0.91 31.44
N ARG A 335 -16.77 1.87 30.62
CA ARG A 335 -15.74 1.62 29.60
C ARG A 335 -14.36 1.47 30.28
N PRO A 336 -13.62 0.37 30.05
CA PRO A 336 -12.22 0.28 30.43
C PRO A 336 -11.42 1.14 29.44
N LEU A 337 -11.00 2.34 29.86
CA LEU A 337 -10.17 3.27 29.10
C LEU A 337 -9.03 3.84 29.95
N VAL A 338 -8.75 3.23 31.10
CA VAL A 338 -7.80 3.82 32.05
C VAL A 338 -6.39 3.45 31.64
N ASP A 339 -6.15 2.18 31.31
CA ASP A 339 -4.86 1.72 30.79
C ASP A 339 -5.07 1.28 29.34
N LEU A 340 -4.20 1.68 28.41
CA LEU A 340 -4.24 1.17 27.04
C LEU A 340 -3.07 0.22 26.85
N GLU A 341 -3.28 -0.85 26.09
CA GLU A 341 -2.23 -1.83 25.83
C GLU A 341 -1.05 -1.14 25.17
N PHE A 342 -1.29 -0.42 24.07
CA PHE A 342 -0.24 0.14 23.23
C PHE A 342 0.33 1.46 23.76
N SER A 343 1.63 1.45 24.05
CA SER A 343 2.38 2.61 24.52
C SER A 343 2.79 3.52 23.37
N PHE A 344 2.98 4.80 23.68
CA PHE A 344 3.51 5.76 22.72
C PHE A 344 5.03 5.67 22.62
N ASN A 345 5.56 6.29 21.57
CA ASN A 345 6.99 6.38 21.32
C ASN A 345 7.68 7.28 22.38
N PRO A 346 8.94 7.02 22.79
CA PRO A 346 9.63 7.79 23.84
C PRO A 346 9.72 9.31 23.68
N GLY A 347 9.50 9.85 22.47
CA GLY A 347 9.46 11.30 22.24
C GLY A 347 8.10 11.95 22.47
N HIS A 348 7.11 11.16 22.90
CA HIS A 348 5.75 11.62 23.18
C HIS A 348 5.69 12.38 24.52
N PRO A 349 5.20 13.63 24.56
CA PRO A 349 5.27 14.49 25.76
C PRO A 349 4.19 14.19 26.81
N TYR A 350 3.25 13.28 26.49
CA TYR A 350 2.08 12.96 27.32
C TYR A 350 1.95 11.45 27.54
N ASP A 351 3.05 10.75 27.82
CA ASP A 351 2.99 9.30 28.03
C ASP A 351 1.97 8.89 29.10
N PRO A 352 1.49 7.64 29.07
CA PRO A 352 0.50 7.16 30.03
C PRO A 352 0.95 7.32 31.49
N PRO A 353 -0.01 7.42 32.44
CA PRO A 353 0.26 7.51 33.86
C PRO A 353 1.26 6.46 34.38
N GLY A 354 2.27 6.88 35.13
CA GLY A 354 3.25 5.99 35.77
C GLY A 354 4.46 5.57 34.93
N THR A 355 4.64 6.15 33.74
CA THR A 355 5.88 6.03 32.94
C THR A 355 6.85 7.18 33.24
N THR A 356 8.11 7.08 32.80
CA THR A 356 9.11 8.15 32.98
C THR A 356 8.78 9.43 32.20
N GLY A 357 7.94 9.36 31.17
CA GLY A 357 7.46 10.48 30.36
C GLY A 357 6.06 10.99 30.76
N ASP A 358 5.50 10.48 31.85
CA ASP A 358 4.14 10.81 32.30
C ASP A 358 3.99 12.30 32.65
N SER A 359 3.14 12.98 31.90
CA SER A 359 2.77 14.35 32.21
C SER A 359 1.79 14.37 33.39
N ARG A 360 2.25 14.91 34.51
CA ARG A 360 1.52 14.98 35.79
C ARG A 360 0.09 15.52 35.71
N THR A 361 -0.22 16.34 34.69
CA THR A 361 -1.49 17.07 34.60
C THR A 361 -2.04 17.20 33.18
N GLN A 362 -1.46 16.53 32.17
CA GLN A 362 -1.86 16.73 30.76
C GLN A 362 -1.90 15.40 30.02
N VAL A 363 -2.79 15.32 29.03
CA VAL A 363 -2.88 14.20 28.08
C VAL A 363 -3.00 14.74 26.67
N GLY A 364 -2.50 13.97 25.70
CA GLY A 364 -2.57 14.34 24.29
C GLY A 364 -3.96 14.17 23.69
N PHE A 365 -4.30 15.03 22.72
CA PHE A 365 -5.53 14.92 21.96
C PHE A 365 -5.41 15.57 20.57
N THR A 366 -5.40 16.90 20.51
CA THR A 366 -5.23 17.70 19.27
C THR A 366 -3.76 17.87 18.86
N THR A 367 -2.85 17.68 19.80
CA THR A 367 -1.42 17.45 19.57
C THR A 367 -1.04 16.17 20.32
N PHE A 368 -0.10 15.41 19.75
CA PHE A 368 0.37 14.12 20.29
C PHE A 368 -0.76 13.24 20.84
N GLY A 369 -1.82 13.03 20.06
CA GLY A 369 -2.98 12.26 20.49
C GLY A 369 -3.84 11.85 19.31
N THR A 370 -5.01 11.29 19.60
CA THR A 370 -5.86 10.64 18.58
C THR A 370 -6.26 11.58 17.45
N VAL A 371 -6.65 12.83 17.74
CA VAL A 371 -7.05 13.78 16.69
C VAL A 371 -5.85 14.17 15.82
N HIS A 372 -4.68 14.38 16.43
CA HIS A 372 -3.46 14.69 15.70
C HIS A 372 -3.07 13.57 14.72
N LEU A 373 -3.04 12.31 15.18
CA LEU A 373 -2.66 11.19 14.33
C LEU A 373 -3.65 10.96 13.19
N LEU A 374 -4.96 10.98 13.47
CA LEU A 374 -5.98 10.78 12.43
C LEU A 374 -5.92 11.87 11.36
N GLN A 375 -5.69 13.13 11.76
CA GLN A 375 -5.44 14.23 10.81
C GLN A 375 -4.18 13.96 9.99
N ALA A 376 -3.06 13.62 10.62
CA ALA A 376 -1.80 13.39 9.94
C ALA A 376 -1.87 12.24 8.91
N LEU A 377 -2.58 11.14 9.23
CA LEU A 377 -2.78 10.03 8.31
C LEU A 377 -3.53 10.43 7.02
N LEU A 378 -4.61 11.22 7.15
CA LEU A 378 -5.33 11.74 5.99
C LEU A 378 -4.46 12.70 5.18
N GLU A 379 -3.73 13.58 5.87
CA GLU A 379 -2.88 14.58 5.26
C GLU A 379 -1.73 13.97 4.45
N VAL A 380 -1.03 12.98 5.02
CA VAL A 380 0.11 12.35 4.35
C VAL A 380 -0.33 11.50 3.16
N SER A 381 -1.52 10.89 3.23
CA SER A 381 -2.07 10.07 2.15
C SER A 381 -2.22 10.86 0.84
N GLY A 382 -2.77 12.07 0.92
CA GLY A 382 -2.91 12.93 -0.26
C GLY A 382 -1.57 13.38 -0.86
N ARG A 383 -0.58 13.67 0.00
CA ARG A 383 0.78 14.10 -0.38
C ARG A 383 1.56 12.97 -1.05
N ALA A 384 1.54 11.78 -0.42
CA ALA A 384 2.12 10.56 -0.96
C ALA A 384 1.50 10.19 -2.31
N GLY A 385 0.17 10.33 -2.43
CA GLY A 385 -0.54 10.18 -3.69
C GLY A 385 -0.02 11.12 -4.77
N ARG A 386 0.13 12.42 -4.51
CA ARG A 386 0.64 13.35 -5.53
C ARG A 386 2.10 13.06 -5.93
N ALA A 387 2.96 12.71 -4.99
CA ALA A 387 4.34 12.29 -5.26
C ALA A 387 4.40 11.08 -6.22
N VAL A 388 3.68 10.00 -5.93
CA VAL A 388 3.69 8.82 -6.82
C VAL A 388 2.95 9.08 -8.14
N TRP A 389 1.99 10.00 -8.18
CA TRP A 389 1.38 10.40 -9.46
C TRP A 389 2.37 11.11 -10.37
N TRP A 390 3.32 11.89 -9.83
CA TRP A 390 4.42 12.42 -10.63
C TRP A 390 5.32 11.31 -11.17
N GLN A 391 5.67 10.31 -10.34
CA GLN A 391 6.45 9.15 -10.79
C GLN A 391 5.73 8.37 -11.91
N LYS A 392 4.42 8.14 -11.75
CA LYS A 392 3.59 7.45 -12.75
C LYS A 392 3.55 8.18 -14.09
N TRP A 393 3.17 9.45 -14.09
CA TRP A 393 2.87 10.19 -15.32
C TRP A 393 4.05 10.99 -15.85
N GLY A 394 4.71 11.76 -14.97
CA GLY A 394 5.82 12.65 -15.32
C GLY A 394 7.11 11.91 -15.65
N VAL A 395 7.38 10.78 -14.99
CA VAL A 395 8.70 10.12 -15.06
C VAL A 395 8.69 8.81 -15.84
N HIS A 396 7.99 7.78 -15.33
CA HIS A 396 8.27 6.39 -15.73
C HIS A 396 7.31 5.84 -16.78
N ARG A 397 6.00 6.11 -16.64
CA ARG A 397 4.95 5.60 -17.54
C ARG A 397 5.09 4.10 -17.85
N ARG A 398 5.53 3.29 -16.87
CA ARG A 398 5.73 1.84 -17.02
C ARG A 398 4.40 1.15 -17.31
N LEU A 399 4.39 0.25 -18.31
CA LEU A 399 3.25 -0.61 -18.61
C LEU A 399 2.82 -1.47 -17.41
N ARG A 400 1.53 -1.80 -17.36
CA ARG A 400 0.93 -2.73 -16.39
C ARG A 400 1.27 -4.19 -16.72
N PRO A 401 1.23 -5.10 -15.74
CA PRO A 401 1.44 -6.52 -16.00
C PRO A 401 0.48 -7.12 -17.03
N GLU A 402 -0.78 -6.68 -17.05
CA GLU A 402 -1.74 -7.10 -18.08
C GLU A 402 -1.35 -6.66 -19.49
N GLU A 403 -0.69 -5.50 -19.63
CA GLU A 403 -0.18 -5.04 -20.92
C GLU A 403 0.94 -5.98 -21.35
N PHE A 404 1.94 -6.21 -20.49
CA PHE A 404 3.02 -7.15 -20.76
C PHE A 404 2.51 -8.58 -21.09
N GLY A 405 1.49 -9.06 -20.36
CA GLY A 405 0.85 -10.35 -20.62
C GLY A 405 0.27 -10.49 -22.03
N GLY A 406 -0.26 -9.39 -22.61
CA GLY A 406 -0.67 -9.39 -24.02
C GLY A 406 0.48 -9.56 -25.01
N ARG A 407 1.67 -9.07 -24.66
CA ARG A 407 2.88 -9.16 -25.50
C ARG A 407 3.43 -10.60 -25.42
N VAL A 408 3.38 -11.21 -24.24
CA VAL A 408 3.64 -12.64 -24.03
C VAL A 408 2.70 -13.50 -24.87
N ASP A 409 1.38 -13.26 -24.82
CA ASP A 409 0.41 -14.03 -25.59
C ASP A 409 0.61 -13.90 -27.10
N ASN A 410 0.87 -12.69 -27.59
CA ASN A 410 1.21 -12.47 -28.99
C ASN A 410 2.49 -13.19 -29.42
N GLN A 411 3.52 -13.23 -28.57
CA GLN A 411 4.79 -13.91 -28.86
C GLN A 411 4.63 -15.42 -28.92
N LEU A 412 3.98 -16.04 -27.93
CA LEU A 412 3.81 -17.49 -27.86
C LEU A 412 2.82 -18.01 -28.91
N ASN A 413 1.91 -17.16 -29.40
CA ASN A 413 1.03 -17.48 -30.53
C ASN A 413 1.58 -17.05 -31.90
N ASN A 414 2.86 -16.66 -32.00
CA ASN A 414 3.50 -16.21 -33.25
C ASN A 414 2.78 -15.07 -34.00
N ARG A 415 2.07 -14.20 -33.26
CA ARG A 415 1.40 -13.02 -33.84
C ARG A 415 2.35 -11.84 -34.01
N ARG A 416 3.29 -11.68 -33.07
CA ARG A 416 4.33 -10.63 -33.07
C ARG A 416 5.48 -10.98 -32.11
N THR A 417 6.74 -10.73 -32.48
CA THR A 417 7.95 -11.14 -31.73
C THR A 417 8.50 -10.04 -30.84
N TYR A 418 8.42 -10.09 -29.52
CA TYR A 418 8.93 -9.03 -28.64
C TYR A 418 10.29 -9.40 -28.04
N PRO A 419 11.09 -8.42 -27.54
CA PRO A 419 12.34 -8.70 -26.84
C PRO A 419 12.09 -9.19 -25.40
N ILE A 420 11.18 -10.14 -25.21
CA ILE A 420 10.89 -10.74 -23.90
C ILE A 420 12.04 -11.68 -23.53
N HIS A 421 12.58 -11.53 -22.32
CA HIS A 421 13.66 -12.37 -21.84
C HIS A 421 13.28 -13.86 -21.86
N ALA A 422 14.20 -14.70 -22.32
CA ALA A 422 13.93 -16.10 -22.65
C ALA A 422 13.42 -16.94 -21.47
N SER A 423 13.81 -16.62 -20.24
CA SER A 423 13.38 -17.35 -19.03
C SER A 423 11.86 -17.46 -18.92
N LEU A 424 11.13 -16.39 -19.23
CA LEU A 424 9.66 -16.40 -19.18
C LEU A 424 9.07 -17.25 -20.30
N THR A 425 9.55 -17.07 -21.54
CA THR A 425 9.06 -17.88 -22.67
C THR A 425 9.35 -19.35 -22.49
N THR A 426 10.53 -19.70 -21.95
CA THR A 426 10.92 -21.08 -21.65
C THR A 426 10.07 -21.68 -20.53
N SER A 427 9.77 -20.92 -19.48
CA SER A 427 8.89 -21.41 -18.40
C SER A 427 7.48 -21.70 -18.90
N LEU A 428 6.93 -20.81 -19.75
CA LEU A 428 5.59 -20.97 -20.34
C LEU A 428 5.51 -22.04 -21.44
N SER A 429 6.62 -22.37 -22.11
CA SER A 429 6.65 -23.41 -23.15
C SER A 429 6.96 -24.80 -22.62
N THR A 430 7.93 -24.90 -21.71
CA THR A 430 8.55 -26.17 -21.31
C THR A 430 8.93 -26.26 -19.82
N GLY A 431 8.82 -25.17 -19.06
CA GLY A 431 9.20 -25.12 -17.64
C GLY A 431 8.00 -25.17 -16.69
N GLY A 432 8.13 -24.51 -15.54
CA GLY A 432 7.18 -24.61 -14.43
C GLY A 432 5.76 -24.12 -14.73
N LEU A 433 5.61 -23.17 -15.65
CA LEU A 433 4.31 -22.59 -16.03
C LEU A 433 3.61 -23.34 -17.19
N ALA A 434 4.36 -24.08 -18.00
CA ALA A 434 3.86 -24.80 -19.17
C ALA A 434 2.68 -25.78 -18.89
N PRO A 435 2.59 -26.45 -17.73
CA PRO A 435 1.43 -27.30 -17.43
C PRO A 435 0.10 -26.54 -17.28
N TYR A 436 0.13 -25.22 -17.13
CA TYR A 436 -1.05 -24.41 -16.86
C TYR A 436 -1.43 -23.49 -18.02
N PHE A 437 -0.46 -23.06 -18.83
CA PHE A 437 -0.70 -22.12 -19.92
C PHE A 437 -0.37 -22.78 -21.27
N PRO A 438 -1.30 -22.80 -22.24
CA PRO A 438 -2.60 -22.12 -22.22
C PRO A 438 -3.72 -22.95 -21.59
N GLU A 439 -3.48 -24.20 -21.20
CA GLU A 439 -4.51 -25.20 -20.87
C GLU A 439 -5.59 -24.72 -19.88
N ARG A 440 -5.23 -24.01 -18.81
CA ARG A 440 -6.16 -23.55 -17.77
C ARG A 440 -7.05 -22.39 -18.22
N TYR A 441 -6.58 -21.54 -19.13
CA TYR A 441 -7.21 -20.25 -19.43
C TYR A 441 -7.51 -20.01 -20.92
N GLY A 442 -7.04 -20.91 -21.81
CA GLY A 442 -7.16 -20.78 -23.26
C GLY A 442 -6.24 -19.73 -23.90
N SER A 443 -5.29 -19.17 -23.14
CA SER A 443 -4.31 -18.18 -23.62
C SER A 443 -3.08 -18.13 -22.71
N TYR A 444 -2.06 -17.37 -23.11
CA TYR A 444 -0.90 -17.05 -22.27
C TYR A 444 -1.04 -15.66 -21.61
N LEU A 445 -2.23 -15.05 -21.64
CA LEU A 445 -2.48 -13.78 -20.94
C LEU A 445 -2.30 -13.96 -19.44
N LEU A 446 -1.97 -12.88 -18.73
CA LEU A 446 -2.02 -12.87 -17.27
C LEU A 446 -3.49 -12.79 -16.83
N PRO A 447 -4.06 -13.84 -16.21
CA PRO A 447 -5.44 -13.80 -15.74
C PRO A 447 -5.57 -12.70 -14.68
N GLN A 448 -6.51 -11.78 -14.83
CA GLN A 448 -6.72 -10.69 -13.87
C GLN A 448 -7.71 -11.09 -12.78
N ALA A 449 -7.53 -10.58 -11.56
CA ALA A 449 -8.54 -10.73 -10.52
C ALA A 449 -9.76 -9.81 -10.74
N TYR A 450 -9.59 -8.72 -11.49
CA TYR A 450 -10.62 -7.70 -11.72
C TYR A 450 -11.15 -7.76 -13.16
N PRO A 451 -12.47 -7.60 -13.37
CA PRO A 451 -13.04 -7.58 -14.72
C PRO A 451 -12.45 -6.47 -15.60
N GLU A 452 -12.24 -5.29 -15.04
CA GLU A 452 -11.63 -4.16 -15.75
C GLU A 452 -10.10 -4.19 -15.77
N GLY A 453 -9.47 -5.16 -15.10
CA GLY A 453 -8.03 -5.23 -14.92
C GLY A 453 -7.47 -4.02 -14.16
N ALA A 454 -6.31 -3.53 -14.59
CA ALA A 454 -5.61 -2.43 -13.95
C ALA A 454 -6.36 -1.07 -14.06
N PRO A 455 -6.21 -0.17 -13.06
CA PRO A 455 -6.68 1.21 -13.15
C PRO A 455 -6.13 1.96 -14.37
N THR A 456 -6.81 3.03 -14.79
CA THR A 456 -6.42 3.88 -15.94
C THR A 456 -5.30 4.88 -15.59
N HIS A 457 -4.20 4.36 -15.03
CA HIS A 457 -2.94 5.06 -14.82
C HIS A 457 -1.74 4.09 -14.82
N PRO A 458 -0.50 4.59 -15.10
CA PRO A 458 0.71 3.78 -15.18
C PRO A 458 0.99 2.90 -13.96
N ALA A 459 1.81 1.87 -14.14
CA ALA A 459 2.16 0.91 -13.10
C ALA A 459 3.07 1.53 -12.03
N TYR A 460 4.20 2.10 -12.42
CA TYR A 460 5.28 2.46 -11.50
C TYR A 460 5.32 3.95 -11.12
N GLY A 461 5.40 4.33 -9.85
CA GLY A 461 5.27 3.51 -8.63
C GLY A 461 3.81 3.17 -8.27
N ALA A 462 3.54 2.43 -7.19
CA ALA A 462 2.20 2.02 -6.77
C ALA A 462 1.54 2.99 -5.77
N GLY A 463 0.27 3.38 -6.04
CA GLY A 463 -0.49 4.30 -5.18
C GLY A 463 -0.75 3.72 -3.79
N HIS A 464 -1.32 2.50 -3.76
CA HIS A 464 -1.53 1.70 -2.54
C HIS A 464 -0.27 1.56 -1.69
N ALA A 465 0.86 1.22 -2.31
CA ALA A 465 2.13 1.09 -1.62
C ALA A 465 2.65 2.44 -1.09
N THR A 466 2.68 3.49 -1.91
CA THR A 466 3.23 4.80 -1.47
C THR A 466 2.43 5.37 -0.30
N ILE A 467 1.10 5.33 -0.36
CA ILE A 467 0.24 5.78 0.74
C ILE A 467 0.47 4.91 1.98
N SER A 468 0.58 3.59 1.80
CA SER A 468 0.85 2.65 2.90
C SER A 468 2.20 2.88 3.57
N GLY A 469 3.26 3.14 2.80
CA GLY A 469 4.59 3.47 3.32
C GLY A 469 4.56 4.75 4.16
N ALA A 470 3.82 5.75 3.71
CA ALA A 470 3.64 7.00 4.44
C ALA A 470 2.85 6.80 5.75
N CYS A 471 1.73 6.09 5.70
CA CYS A 471 0.90 5.81 6.88
C CYS A 471 1.61 4.95 7.92
N ALA A 472 2.31 3.88 7.49
CA ALA A 472 3.12 3.05 8.36
C ALA A 472 4.19 3.89 9.08
N THR A 473 4.85 4.79 8.36
CA THR A 473 5.88 5.68 8.91
C THR A 473 5.32 6.60 10.00
N LEU A 474 4.13 7.19 9.78
CA LEU A 474 3.47 8.00 10.81
C LEU A 474 3.08 7.19 12.05
N LEU A 475 2.52 5.99 11.88
CA LEU A 475 2.12 5.14 13.01
C LEU A 475 3.34 4.68 13.82
N LYS A 476 4.44 4.30 13.15
CA LYS A 476 5.73 3.99 13.79
C LYS A 476 6.31 5.18 14.56
N ALA A 477 6.08 6.41 14.06
CA ALA A 477 6.50 7.64 14.74
C ALA A 477 5.69 7.97 16.01
N PHE A 478 4.45 7.49 16.11
CA PHE A 478 3.54 7.77 17.23
C PHE A 478 3.57 6.70 18.32
N PHE A 479 3.65 5.42 17.95
CA PHE A 479 3.58 4.29 18.89
C PHE A 479 4.94 3.65 19.15
N ASP A 480 5.07 2.90 20.25
CA ASP A 480 6.22 2.04 20.50
C ASP A 480 6.21 0.85 19.53
N GLU A 481 7.10 0.90 18.55
CA GLU A 481 7.25 -0.13 17.52
C GLU A 481 7.63 -1.50 18.06
N ASN A 482 8.28 -1.57 19.22
CA ASN A 482 8.79 -2.81 19.80
C ASN A 482 7.75 -3.55 20.62
N GLN A 483 6.62 -2.91 20.91
CA GLN A 483 5.57 -3.55 21.66
C GLN A 483 5.03 -4.78 20.91
N LEU A 484 4.86 -5.88 21.64
CA LEU A 484 4.41 -7.14 21.08
C LEU A 484 2.90 -7.11 20.75
N ILE A 485 2.53 -7.78 19.67
CA ILE A 485 1.14 -8.14 19.39
C ILE A 485 0.87 -9.52 19.98
N GLU A 486 0.13 -9.57 21.09
CA GLU A 486 -0.16 -10.82 21.79
C GLU A 486 -1.26 -11.64 21.11
N ALA A 487 -1.29 -12.94 21.40
CA ALA A 487 -2.28 -13.91 20.92
C ALA A 487 -2.60 -13.74 19.40
N PRO A 488 -1.60 -13.90 18.53
CA PRO A 488 -1.81 -13.74 17.10
C PRO A 488 -2.76 -14.81 16.56
N VAL A 489 -3.46 -14.46 15.49
CA VAL A 489 -4.45 -15.29 14.83
C VAL A 489 -4.21 -15.36 13.33
N LEU A 490 -4.80 -16.37 12.71
CA LEU A 490 -4.90 -16.50 11.26
C LEU A 490 -6.31 -16.98 10.87
N PRO A 491 -6.79 -16.67 9.67
CA PRO A 491 -8.09 -17.13 9.21
C PRO A 491 -8.14 -18.65 9.02
N SER A 492 -9.30 -19.24 9.31
CA SER A 492 -9.64 -20.60 8.90
C SER A 492 -9.60 -20.75 7.37
N ALA A 493 -9.54 -21.99 6.87
CA ALA A 493 -9.47 -22.26 5.43
C ALA A 493 -10.69 -21.73 4.65
N ASP A 494 -11.86 -21.64 5.29
CA ASP A 494 -13.08 -21.05 4.74
C ASP A 494 -13.22 -19.54 5.00
N GLY A 495 -12.34 -18.96 5.84
CA GLY A 495 -12.29 -17.54 6.21
C GLY A 495 -13.47 -17.07 7.07
N LEU A 496 -14.26 -17.99 7.64
CA LEU A 496 -15.43 -17.63 8.45
C LEU A 496 -15.08 -17.36 9.92
N SER A 497 -13.92 -17.82 10.38
CA SER A 497 -13.42 -17.59 11.74
C SER A 497 -11.91 -17.34 11.76
N LEU A 498 -11.42 -16.85 12.89
CA LEU A 498 -10.00 -16.78 13.19
C LEU A 498 -9.64 -17.92 14.15
N VAL A 499 -8.46 -18.51 13.95
CA VAL A 499 -7.88 -19.52 14.83
C VAL A 499 -6.56 -19.03 15.39
N ALA A 500 -6.15 -19.55 16.55
CA ALA A 500 -4.90 -19.15 17.17
C ALA A 500 -3.69 -19.54 16.29
N TYR A 501 -2.75 -18.60 16.12
CA TYR A 501 -1.49 -18.86 15.44
C TYR A 501 -0.43 -19.29 16.46
N THR A 502 0.03 -20.53 16.35
CA THR A 502 1.07 -21.12 17.22
C THR A 502 2.37 -21.44 16.46
N GLY A 503 2.48 -20.96 15.22
CA GLY A 503 3.61 -21.22 14.33
C GLY A 503 4.87 -20.38 14.61
N PRO A 504 5.91 -20.52 13.78
CA PRO A 504 7.16 -19.78 13.91
C PRO A 504 6.96 -18.26 14.00
N GLY A 505 7.58 -17.63 14.99
CA GLY A 505 7.50 -16.19 15.19
C GLY A 505 6.25 -15.71 15.93
N ALA A 506 5.36 -16.59 16.42
CA ALA A 506 4.14 -16.19 17.14
C ALA A 506 4.38 -15.25 18.35
N LEU A 507 5.58 -15.29 18.96
CA LEU A 507 5.98 -14.44 20.08
C LEU A 507 6.90 -13.27 19.66
N GLN A 508 7.00 -12.99 18.36
CA GLN A 508 7.92 -12.01 17.77
C GLN A 508 7.21 -10.95 16.93
N LEU A 509 5.87 -10.97 16.85
CA LEU A 509 5.12 -9.93 16.17
C LEU A 509 5.18 -8.66 17.02
N THR A 510 5.67 -7.58 16.44
CA THR A 510 5.71 -6.26 17.07
C THR A 510 4.78 -5.30 16.33
N VAL A 511 4.39 -4.19 16.97
CA VAL A 511 3.62 -3.11 16.33
C VAL A 511 4.31 -2.65 15.04
N GLY A 512 5.61 -2.36 15.08
CA GLY A 512 6.38 -1.93 13.91
C GLY A 512 6.42 -3.00 12.80
N GLY A 513 6.60 -4.26 13.18
CA GLY A 513 6.62 -5.38 12.24
C GLY A 513 5.27 -5.61 11.56
N GLU A 514 4.17 -5.54 12.31
CA GLU A 514 2.81 -5.68 11.77
C GLU A 514 2.36 -4.47 10.95
N LEU A 515 2.85 -3.27 11.25
CA LEU A 515 2.66 -2.06 10.42
C LEU A 515 3.38 -2.22 9.08
N ASN A 516 4.64 -2.66 9.08
CA ASN A 516 5.36 -2.95 7.83
C ASN A 516 4.64 -4.08 7.06
N LYS A 517 4.23 -5.15 7.75
CA LYS A 517 3.46 -6.26 7.13
C LYS A 517 2.15 -5.80 6.52
N LEU A 518 1.43 -4.88 7.16
CA LEU A 518 0.23 -4.29 6.59
C LEU A 518 0.53 -3.54 5.29
N ALA A 519 1.60 -2.74 5.26
CA ALA A 519 2.02 -2.05 4.04
C ALA A 519 2.38 -3.03 2.93
N GLY A 520 3.13 -4.08 3.25
CA GLY A 520 3.44 -5.16 2.33
C GLY A 520 2.20 -5.92 1.85
N ASN A 521 1.25 -6.24 2.73
CA ASN A 521 -0.01 -6.90 2.37
C ASN A 521 -0.82 -6.04 1.39
N ILE A 522 -1.09 -4.77 1.71
CA ILE A 522 -1.86 -3.87 0.86
C ILE A 522 -1.19 -3.73 -0.52
N ALA A 523 0.14 -3.59 -0.56
CA ALA A 523 0.86 -3.47 -1.82
C ALA A 523 0.82 -4.77 -2.65
N LEU A 524 1.21 -5.90 -2.06
CA LEU A 524 1.36 -7.18 -2.77
C LEU A 524 0.02 -7.87 -3.06
N PHE A 525 -1.07 -7.49 -2.40
CA PHE A 525 -2.41 -7.87 -2.84
C PHE A 525 -2.78 -7.25 -4.19
N ARG A 526 -2.14 -6.14 -4.58
CA ARG A 526 -2.26 -5.60 -5.95
C ARG A 526 -1.49 -6.43 -6.96
N ASP A 527 -0.33 -6.97 -6.58
CA ASP A 527 0.43 -7.92 -7.40
C ASP A 527 -0.40 -9.19 -7.60
N ALA A 528 -1.00 -9.71 -6.54
CA ALA A 528 -1.91 -10.86 -6.60
C ALA A 528 -3.13 -10.63 -7.51
N ALA A 529 -3.60 -9.38 -7.59
CA ALA A 529 -4.65 -9.00 -8.52
C ALA A 529 -4.21 -8.96 -9.99
N GLY A 530 -2.89 -8.93 -10.24
CA GLY A 530 -2.28 -8.85 -11.57
C GLY A 530 -2.08 -7.42 -12.08
N VAL A 531 -2.12 -6.41 -11.21
CA VAL A 531 -2.10 -4.99 -11.62
C VAL A 531 -0.79 -4.27 -11.30
N HIS A 532 0.06 -4.80 -10.42
CA HIS A 532 1.35 -4.21 -10.06
C HIS A 532 2.49 -5.23 -10.13
N TRP A 533 3.71 -4.72 -10.20
CA TRP A 533 4.94 -5.50 -10.22
C TRP A 533 5.61 -5.51 -8.83
N ARG A 534 6.47 -6.49 -8.55
CA ARG A 534 7.25 -6.56 -7.30
C ARG A 534 8.04 -5.29 -7.02
N SER A 535 8.70 -4.72 -8.03
CA SER A 535 9.42 -3.45 -7.92
C SER A 535 8.49 -2.26 -7.65
N ASP A 536 7.23 -2.31 -8.08
CA ASP A 536 6.25 -1.27 -7.74
C ASP A 536 5.97 -1.26 -6.23
N TYR A 537 5.91 -2.42 -5.56
CA TYR A 537 5.87 -2.51 -4.09
C TYR A 537 7.18 -2.01 -3.47
N THR A 538 8.30 -2.60 -3.92
CA THR A 538 9.61 -2.43 -3.28
C THR A 538 10.01 -0.97 -3.23
N GLU A 539 9.85 -0.25 -4.34
CA GLU A 539 10.32 1.13 -4.46
C GLU A 539 9.30 2.17 -3.98
N SER A 540 8.03 1.80 -3.82
CA SER A 540 6.99 2.75 -3.45
C SER A 540 6.80 2.89 -1.95
N LEU A 541 7.07 1.86 -1.14
CA LEU A 541 7.06 2.02 0.31
C LEU A 541 8.09 3.07 0.78
N PRO A 542 9.36 3.05 0.33
CA PRO A 542 10.34 4.08 0.67
C PRO A 542 9.98 5.47 0.15
N LEU A 543 9.33 5.58 -1.02
CA LEU A 543 8.83 6.87 -1.51
C LEU A 543 7.81 7.48 -0.52
N GLY A 544 6.87 6.66 -0.04
CA GLY A 544 5.90 7.06 0.98
C GLY A 544 6.54 7.45 2.30
N GLU A 545 7.53 6.67 2.75
CA GLU A 545 8.32 6.95 3.95
C GLU A 545 9.04 8.30 3.84
N ALA A 546 9.66 8.61 2.70
CA ALA A 546 10.32 9.90 2.47
C ALA A 546 9.34 11.08 2.57
N VAL A 547 8.13 10.94 2.02
CA VAL A 547 7.06 11.95 2.14
C VAL A 547 6.66 12.16 3.61
N ALA A 548 6.43 11.08 4.36
CA ALA A 548 6.06 11.16 5.77
C ALA A 548 7.17 11.77 6.63
N ILE A 549 8.44 11.40 6.43
CA ILE A 549 9.58 11.99 7.13
C ILE A 549 9.67 13.50 6.87
N GLY A 550 9.52 13.92 5.60
CA GLY A 550 9.53 15.34 5.26
C GLY A 550 8.38 16.12 5.93
N LEU A 551 7.19 15.53 6.00
CA LEU A 551 6.05 16.11 6.73
C LEU A 551 6.34 16.23 8.24
N LEU A 552 6.86 15.17 8.86
CA LEU A 552 7.20 15.16 10.30
C LEU A 552 8.29 16.19 10.65
N GLN A 553 9.29 16.37 9.78
CA GLN A 553 10.29 17.41 9.95
C GLN A 553 9.64 18.80 10.02
N GLU A 554 8.73 19.12 9.11
CA GLU A 554 8.05 20.42 9.11
C GLU A 554 7.08 20.57 10.28
N MET A 555 6.33 19.52 10.62
CA MET A 555 5.44 19.50 11.78
C MET A 555 6.21 19.77 13.08
N SER A 556 7.41 19.22 13.24
CA SER A 556 8.24 19.42 14.44
C SER A 556 8.64 20.87 14.71
N LEU A 557 8.52 21.78 13.72
CA LEU A 557 8.74 23.22 13.89
C LEU A 557 7.50 23.97 14.40
N THR A 558 6.33 23.31 14.41
CA THR A 558 5.03 23.94 14.65
C THR A 558 4.41 23.60 16.00
N LEU A 559 4.94 22.58 16.68
CA LEU A 559 4.45 22.07 17.96
C LEU A 559 5.00 22.92 19.11
N ASN A 560 4.25 23.00 20.21
CA ASN A 560 4.59 23.84 21.37
C ASN A 560 5.33 23.06 22.45
N GLU A 561 5.13 21.75 22.48
CA GLU A 561 5.68 20.84 23.48
C GLU A 561 7.21 20.79 23.38
N ASP A 562 7.88 21.34 24.40
CA ASP A 562 9.33 21.34 24.51
C ASP A 562 9.88 19.91 24.54
N ASP A 563 11.04 19.70 23.91
CA ASP A 563 11.76 18.41 23.84
C ASP A 563 10.99 17.24 23.21
N ALA A 564 9.77 17.45 22.71
CA ALA A 564 9.00 16.42 22.03
C ALA A 564 9.62 16.06 20.67
N PHE A 565 9.69 14.77 20.35
CA PHE A 565 10.27 14.31 19.09
C PHE A 565 9.52 13.11 18.53
N PHE A 566 9.66 12.89 17.23
CA PHE A 566 9.24 11.65 16.60
C PHE A 566 10.44 10.72 16.48
N GLN A 567 10.25 9.42 16.68
CA GLN A 567 11.30 8.43 16.44
C GLN A 567 10.68 7.20 15.79
N LEU A 568 11.34 6.63 14.79
CA LEU A 568 10.82 5.49 14.05
C LEU A 568 11.95 4.66 13.45
N THR A 569 11.67 3.41 13.13
CA THR A 569 12.56 2.53 12.37
C THR A 569 12.13 2.53 10.91
N LYS A 570 13.02 2.98 10.03
CA LYS A 570 12.77 3.02 8.60
C LYS A 570 12.59 1.62 8.01
N PHE A 571 12.00 1.53 6.82
CA PHE A 571 11.88 0.26 6.09
C PHE A 571 13.25 -0.43 5.86
N ASP A 572 14.31 0.36 5.68
CA ASP A 572 15.69 -0.14 5.55
C ASP A 572 16.33 -0.60 6.88
N GLY A 573 15.58 -0.55 7.99
CA GLY A 573 16.03 -0.93 9.33
C GLY A 573 16.75 0.18 10.11
N THR A 574 17.02 1.34 9.50
CA THR A 574 17.69 2.45 10.18
C THR A 574 16.73 3.16 11.13
N ARG A 575 17.12 3.27 12.41
CA ARG A 575 16.36 4.05 13.40
C ARG A 575 16.69 5.53 13.31
N ILE A 576 15.66 6.37 13.26
CA ILE A 576 15.81 7.83 13.17
C ILE A 576 14.98 8.55 14.23
N ARG A 577 15.44 9.75 14.61
CA ARG A 577 14.75 10.73 15.44
C ARG A 577 14.54 12.02 14.65
N ILE A 578 13.36 12.63 14.77
CA ILE A 578 12.97 13.86 14.09
C ILE A 578 12.57 14.92 15.14
N HIS A 579 13.29 16.03 15.16
CA HIS A 579 13.08 17.15 16.09
C HIS A 579 13.63 18.45 15.49
N ASP A 580 12.95 19.58 15.70
CA ASP A 580 13.35 20.91 15.21
C ASP A 580 13.74 20.93 13.72
N GLY A 581 12.94 20.25 12.89
CA GLY A 581 13.17 20.13 11.45
C GLY A 581 14.33 19.23 11.03
N ARG A 582 15.01 18.56 11.97
CA ARG A 582 16.20 17.73 11.72
C ARG A 582 15.88 16.26 11.84
N VAL A 583 16.55 15.45 11.01
CA VAL A 583 16.57 13.98 11.13
C VAL A 583 17.93 13.57 11.66
N GLN A 584 17.95 12.73 12.68
CA GLN A 584 19.16 12.18 13.30
C GLN A 584 19.07 10.66 13.34
N THR A 585 20.11 9.96 12.91
CA THR A 585 20.21 8.51 13.11
C THR A 585 20.43 8.22 14.59
N VAL A 586 19.68 7.27 15.13
CA VAL A 586 19.86 6.78 16.51
C VAL A 586 20.85 5.61 16.45
N ILE A 587 22.05 5.82 17.00
CA ILE A 587 23.05 4.76 17.17
C ILE A 587 22.84 4.20 18.57
N GLU A 588 22.55 2.89 18.66
CA GLU A 588 22.39 2.18 19.93
C GLU A 588 23.72 1.90 20.63
#